data_AF-A0A532F3J7-F1
#
_entry.id   AF-A0A532F3J7-F1
#
_cell.length_a   1.000
_cell.length_b   1.000
_cell.length_c   1.000
_cell.angle_alpha   90.00
_cell.angle_beta   90.00
_cell.angle_gamma   90.00
#
_symmetry.space_group_name_H-M   'P 1'
#
loop_
_entity.id
_entity.type
_entity.pdbx_description
1 polymer ?
#
loop_
_entity_poly.entity_id
_entity_poly.type
_entity_poly.pdbx_seq_one_letter_code
_entity_poly.pdbx_strand_id
1 'polypeptide(L)'
;MQMGLREANQKFSQLVKAVKEGKEVLLTERGKPLAVVKLIGASDDASSVIRRLESAGLLRAASNSRALPAWSPRSVRGVPLSHTVVMDREEQ
;
A
#
# COMPACT_ATOMS: atom_id res chain seq x y z
N MET A 1 10.24 -4.23 -3.42
CA MET A 1 11.14 -5.41 -3.32
C MET A 1 11.97 -5.47 -4.60
N GLN A 2 13.25 -5.83 -4.53
CA GLN A 2 14.12 -5.93 -5.71
C GLN A 2 14.55 -7.38 -5.93
N MET A 3 14.55 -7.83 -7.19
CA MET A 3 14.94 -9.19 -7.55
C MET A 3 15.76 -9.20 -8.84
N GLY A 4 16.79 -10.06 -8.90
CA GLY A 4 17.55 -10.27 -10.13
C GLY A 4 16.77 -11.09 -11.16
N LEU A 5 17.00 -10.88 -12.46
CA LEU A 5 16.32 -11.61 -13.55
C LEU A 5 16.51 -13.13 -13.43
N ARG A 6 17.71 -13.58 -13.05
CA ARG A 6 18.02 -14.99 -12.78
C ARG A 6 17.25 -15.53 -11.58
N GLU A 7 17.14 -14.75 -10.51
CA GLU A 7 16.41 -15.12 -9.31
C GLU A 7 14.90 -15.16 -9.57
N ALA A 8 14.37 -14.21 -10.35
CA ALA A 8 12.99 -14.17 -10.77
C ALA A 8 12.59 -15.42 -11.57
N ASN A 9 13.45 -15.89 -12.47
CA ASN A 9 13.21 -17.13 -13.22
C ASN A 9 13.25 -18.36 -12.31
N GLN A 10 14.17 -18.41 -11.34
CA GLN A 10 14.25 -19.54 -10.40
C GLN A 10 13.09 -19.57 -9.40
N LYS A 11 12.58 -18.41 -8.99
CA LYS A 11 11.54 -18.25 -7.96
C LYS A 11 10.26 -17.64 -8.52
N PHE A 12 9.92 -17.97 -9.77
CA PHE A 12 8.81 -17.34 -10.48
C PHE A 12 7.47 -17.45 -9.71
N SER A 13 7.18 -18.62 -9.15
CA SER A 13 5.96 -18.85 -8.35
C SER A 13 5.88 -17.95 -7.12
N GLN A 14 7.02 -17.67 -6.46
CA GLN A 14 7.07 -16.77 -5.31
C GLN A 14 6.89 -15.31 -5.74
N LEU A 15 7.50 -14.92 -6.86
CA LEU A 15 7.32 -13.59 -7.44
C LEU A 15 5.86 -13.35 -7.80
N VAL A 16 5.21 -14.29 -8.48
CA VAL A 16 3.78 -14.18 -8.83
C VAL A 16 2.90 -14.10 -7.58
N LYS A 17 3.21 -14.87 -6.53
CA LYS A 17 2.48 -14.81 -5.26
C LYS A 17 2.63 -13.42 -4.60
N ALA A 18 3.85 -12.89 -4.54
CA ALA A 18 4.10 -11.56 -3.99
C ALA A 18 3.36 -10.46 -4.76
N VAL A 19 3.33 -10.55 -6.09
CA VAL A 19 2.60 -9.60 -6.95
C VAL A 19 1.09 -9.73 -6.76
N LYS A 20 0.56 -10.95 -6.59
CA LYS A 20 -0.86 -11.18 -6.25
C LYS A 20 -1.25 -10.62 -4.88
N GLU A 21 -0.34 -10.63 -3.92
CA GLU A 21 -0.49 -10.00 -2.60
C GLU A 21 -0.44 -8.45 -2.66
N GLY A 22 -0.20 -7.87 -3.84
CA GLY A 22 -0.16 -6.42 -4.05
C GLY A 22 1.23 -5.79 -3.87
N LYS A 23 2.29 -6.60 -3.81
CA LYS A 23 3.67 -6.08 -3.75
C LYS A 23 4.19 -5.77 -5.15
N GLU A 24 4.90 -4.65 -5.28
CA GLU A 24 5.61 -4.29 -6.49
C GLU A 24 7.06 -4.82 -6.44
N VAL A 25 7.46 -5.50 -7.52
CA VAL A 25 8.79 -6.12 -7.64
C VAL A 25 9.56 -5.48 -8.79
N LEU A 26 10.71 -4.90 -8.46
CA LEU A 26 11.65 -4.36 -9.44
C LEU A 26 12.59 -5.48 -9.90
N LEU A 27 12.50 -5.83 -11.18
CA LEU A 27 13.41 -6.76 -11.85
C LEU A 27 14.67 -6.04 -12.28
N THR A 28 15.81 -6.62 -11.95
CA THR A 28 17.12 -6.08 -12.29
C THR A 28 17.99 -7.09 -13.02
N GLU A 29 18.78 -6.60 -13.96
CA GLU A 29 19.80 -7.37 -14.66
C GLU A 29 21.17 -6.76 -14.40
N ARG A 30 22.09 -7.53 -13.79
CA ARG A 30 23.43 -7.05 -13.40
C ARG A 30 23.37 -5.75 -12.58
N GLY A 31 22.38 -5.65 -11.69
CA GLY A 31 22.15 -4.47 -10.85
C GLY A 31 21.43 -3.31 -11.54
N LYS A 32 21.17 -3.37 -12.85
CA LYS A 32 20.42 -2.34 -13.57
C LYS A 32 18.92 -2.63 -13.54
N PRO A 33 18.07 -1.66 -13.21
CA PRO A 33 16.62 -1.83 -13.28
C PRO A 33 16.17 -2.06 -14.71
N LEU A 34 15.37 -3.10 -14.94
CA LEU A 34 14.86 -3.47 -16.25
C LEU A 34 13.33 -3.31 -16.34
N ALA A 35 12.60 -3.86 -15.36
CA ALA A 35 11.14 -3.89 -15.41
C ALA A 35 10.52 -3.86 -14.01
N VAL A 36 9.29 -3.37 -13.90
CA VAL A 36 8.48 -3.46 -12.68
C VAL A 36 7.35 -4.44 -12.94
N VAL A 37 7.27 -5.48 -12.11
CA VAL A 37 6.15 -6.41 -12.13
C VAL A 37 5.17 -5.99 -11.06
N LYS A 38 3.95 -5.66 -11.50
CA LYS A 38 2.82 -5.29 -10.66
C LYS A 38 1.55 -5.94 -11.19
N LEU A 39 0.53 -6.03 -10.35
CA LEU A 39 -0.76 -6.57 -10.74
C LEU A 39 -1.44 -5.60 -11.72
N ILE A 40 -1.87 -6.09 -12.88
CA ILE A 40 -2.63 -5.31 -13.86
C ILE A 40 -4.01 -5.03 -13.27
N GLY A 41 -4.41 -3.74 -13.22
CA GLY A 41 -5.64 -3.30 -12.56
C GLY A 41 -5.47 -2.79 -11.13
N ALA A 42 -4.24 -2.79 -10.57
CA ALA A 42 -3.95 -2.13 -9.30
C ALA A 42 -3.75 -0.60 -9.42
N SER A 43 -4.09 -0.01 -10.57
CA SER A 43 -4.09 1.43 -10.77
C SER A 43 -5.40 1.97 -10.18
N ASP A 44 -5.31 2.68 -9.06
CA ASP A 44 -6.39 3.43 -8.37
C ASP A 44 -7.65 2.67 -7.94
N ASP A 45 -7.71 1.35 -8.12
CA ASP A 45 -8.83 0.59 -7.57
C ASP A 45 -8.68 0.49 -6.05
N ALA A 46 -9.70 0.92 -5.30
CA ALA A 46 -9.71 0.95 -3.83
C ALA A 46 -9.31 -0.41 -3.23
N SER A 47 -9.61 -1.50 -3.93
CA SER A 47 -9.21 -2.88 -3.63
C SER A 47 -7.70 -3.07 -3.46
N SER A 48 -6.88 -2.41 -4.28
CA SER A 48 -5.42 -2.50 -4.24
C SER A 48 -4.84 -1.80 -3.00
N VAL A 49 -5.39 -0.63 -2.67
CA VAL A 49 -5.04 0.14 -1.46
C VAL A 49 -5.44 -0.65 -0.21
N ILE A 50 -6.63 -1.25 -0.20
CA ILE A 50 -7.10 -2.11 0.89
C ILE A 50 -6.12 -3.27 1.12
N ARG A 51 -5.76 -4.03 0.07
CA ARG A 51 -4.80 -5.14 0.19
C ARG A 51 -3.45 -4.71 0.73
N ARG A 52 -2.92 -3.57 0.26
CA ARG A 52 -1.67 -3.02 0.77
C ARG A 52 -1.76 -2.73 2.27
N LEU A 53 -2.84 -2.10 2.72
CA LEU A 53 -3.07 -1.80 4.14
C LEU A 53 -3.28 -3.05 4.99
N GLU A 54 -3.97 -4.08 4.46
CA GLU A 54 -4.07 -5.38 5.11
C GLU A 54 -2.71 -6.06 5.27
N SER A 55 -1.89 -6.04 4.21
CA SER A 55 -0.53 -6.63 4.25
C SER A 55 0.41 -5.91 5.24
N ALA A 56 0.16 -4.62 5.48
CA ALA A 56 0.87 -3.81 6.46
C ALA A 56 0.32 -3.99 7.90
N GLY A 57 -0.75 -4.77 8.07
CA GLY A 57 -1.43 -4.94 9.36
C GLY A 57 -2.22 -3.73 9.84
N LEU A 58 -2.45 -2.73 8.96
CA LEU A 58 -3.18 -1.49 9.28
C LEU A 58 -4.70 -1.66 9.11
N LEU A 59 -5.12 -2.60 8.26
CA LEU A 59 -6.51 -2.97 8.07
C LEU A 59 -6.71 -4.46 8.37
N ARG A 60 -7.94 -4.80 8.77
CA ARG A 60 -8.44 -6.16 8.91
C ARG A 60 -9.83 -6.21 8.30
N ALA A 61 -10.10 -7.22 7.48
CA ALA A 61 -11.45 -7.50 7.01
C ALA A 61 -12.44 -7.58 8.18
N ALA A 62 -13.63 -6.99 8.01
CA ALA A 62 -14.66 -7.03 9.02
C ALA A 62 -15.09 -8.48 9.29
N SER A 63 -15.17 -8.86 10.57
CA SER A 63 -15.66 -10.20 10.95
C SER A 63 -17.17 -10.36 10.77
N ASN A 64 -17.91 -9.25 10.77
CA ASN A 64 -19.36 -9.22 10.63
C ASN A 64 -19.76 -8.28 9.49
N SER A 65 -20.59 -8.77 8.57
CA SER A 65 -21.19 -7.95 7.50
C SER A 65 -22.42 -7.23 8.02
N ARG A 66 -22.22 -6.14 8.76
CA ARG A 66 -23.29 -5.21 9.15
C ARG A 66 -23.07 -3.88 8.46
N ALA A 67 -24.15 -3.24 8.02
CA ALA A 67 -24.10 -1.88 7.49
C ALA A 67 -23.41 -0.94 8.49
N LEU A 68 -22.48 -0.13 8.00
CA LEU A 68 -21.88 0.92 8.80
C LEU A 68 -22.96 1.95 9.19
N PRO A 69 -22.88 2.53 10.40
CA PRO A 69 -23.74 3.66 10.75
C PRO A 69 -23.48 4.82 9.77
N ALA A 70 -24.49 5.68 9.58
CA ALA A 70 -24.35 6.88 8.78
C ALA A 70 -23.16 7.71 9.29
N TRP A 71 -22.28 8.10 8.37
CA TRP A 71 -21.11 8.89 8.71
C TRP A 71 -21.53 10.26 9.25
N SER A 72 -20.92 10.68 10.35
CA SER A 72 -21.04 12.03 10.89
C SER A 72 -19.68 12.51 11.41
N PRO A 73 -19.34 13.80 11.21
CA PRO A 73 -18.14 14.38 11.80
C PRO A 73 -18.18 14.26 13.32
N ARG A 74 -17.06 13.84 13.92
CA ARG A 74 -16.89 13.92 15.38
C ARG A 74 -16.29 15.27 15.73
N SER A 75 -16.92 16.00 16.64
CA SER A 75 -16.32 17.20 17.23
C SER A 75 -15.08 16.80 18.04
N VAL A 76 -13.95 17.44 17.73
CA VAL A 76 -12.69 17.27 18.45
C VAL A 76 -12.42 18.59 19.18
N ARG A 77 -12.04 18.52 20.45
CA ARG A 77 -11.65 19.71 21.22
C ARG A 77 -10.18 20.05 20.95
N GLY A 78 -9.87 21.33 20.93
CA GLY A 78 -8.51 21.84 20.71
C GLY A 78 -8.30 22.36 19.29
N VAL A 79 -7.08 22.83 19.04
CA VAL A 79 -6.67 23.38 17.75
C VAL A 79 -6.51 22.22 16.75
N PRO A 80 -6.99 22.33 15.50
CA PRO A 80 -6.81 21.28 14.50
C PRO A 80 -5.34 20.93 14.31
N LEU A 81 -5.04 19.62 14.18
CA LEU A 81 -3.67 19.15 13.92
C LEU A 81 -3.07 19.81 12.67
N SER A 82 -3.89 20.07 11.65
CA SER A 82 -3.46 20.79 10.45
C SER A 82 -2.90 22.18 10.78
N HIS A 83 -3.51 22.90 11.71
CA HIS A 83 -3.02 24.21 12.15
C HIS A 83 -1.71 24.07 12.94
N THR A 84 -1.58 23.06 13.80
CA THR A 84 -0.30 22.78 14.50
C THR A 84 0.83 22.49 13.52
N VAL A 85 0.57 21.71 12.46
CA VAL A 85 1.56 21.39 11.41
C VAL A 85 1.95 22.63 10.58
N VAL A 86 1.01 23.55 10.35
CA VAL A 86 1.31 24.82 9.67
C VAL A 86 2.20 25.69 10.56
N MET A 87 1.87 25.83 11.85
CA MET A 87 2.68 26.62 12.78
C MET A 87 4.12 26.07 12.90
N ASP A 88 4.26 24.75 13.02
CA ASP A 88 5.58 24.08 13.10
C ASP A 88 6.44 24.27 11.83
N ARG A 89 5.81 24.44 10.67
CA ARG A 89 6.51 24.77 9.41
C ARG A 89 6.92 26.22 9.29
N GLU A 90 6.12 27.14 9.81
CA GLU A 90 6.40 28.58 9.74
C GLU A 90 7.45 29.03 10.76
N GLU A 91 7.68 28.23 11.81
CA GLU A 91 8.72 28.47 12.83
C GLU A 91 10.12 27.94 12.45
N GLN A 92 10.28 27.23 11.33
CA GLN A 92 11.58 26.76 10.79
C GLN A 92 12.12 27.67 9.67
#